data_AF-A0A925RIZ0-F1
#
_entry.id   AF-A0A925RIZ0-F1
#
_cell.length_a   1.000
_cell.length_b   1.000
_cell.length_c   1.000
_cell.angle_alpha   90.00
_cell.angle_beta   90.00
_cell.angle_gamma   90.00
#
_symmetry.space_group_name_H-M   'P 1'
#
loop_
_entity.id
_entity.type
_entity.pdbx_description
1 polymer ?
#
loop_
_entity_poly.entity_id
_entity_poly.type
_entity_poly.pdbx_seq_one_letter_code
_entity_poly.pdbx_strand_id
1 'polypeptide(L)'
;MAIVNYDSQGKPQIKRIEAFCSVRNGQIPNINETFRGILDSLDNAVKAECPGVTQGALSNCHGDWYEWIIACVAWNFRLTSNKSSMALLLPNISRFDVASLYTSNLYEHINDLRQKVLDTAGVQLITSNPDFVVINLDGIQLDDSLNTPITEFTEGTINKLQESYRHFIRKCLFNNIV
;
A
#
# COMPACT_ATOMS: atom_id res chain seq x y z
N MET A 1 8.52 0.38 -23.32
CA MET A 1 7.34 -0.46 -23.03
C MET A 1 6.17 0.51 -22.90
N ALA A 2 5.00 0.22 -23.46
CA ALA A 2 3.85 1.13 -23.39
C ALA A 2 3.35 1.25 -21.94
N ILE A 3 3.17 2.48 -21.45
CA ILE A 3 2.72 2.80 -20.09
C ILE A 3 1.23 3.16 -20.02
N VAL A 4 0.55 3.22 -21.18
CA VAL A 4 -0.91 3.36 -21.31
C VAL A 4 -1.47 2.19 -22.13
N ASN A 5 -2.59 1.62 -21.69
CA ASN A 5 -3.43 0.72 -22.48
C ASN A 5 -4.81 1.32 -22.71
N TYR A 6 -5.64 0.62 -23.46
CA TYR A 6 -7.03 1.01 -23.72
C TYR A 6 -7.95 -0.10 -23.25
N ASP A 7 -9.06 0.25 -22.62
CA ASP A 7 -10.10 -0.70 -22.29
C ASP A 7 -10.92 -1.11 -23.53
N SER A 8 -11.89 -2.01 -23.35
CA SER A 8 -12.75 -2.49 -24.43
C SER A 8 -13.61 -1.41 -25.10
N GLN A 9 -13.72 -0.22 -24.48
CA GLN A 9 -14.44 0.94 -25.01
C GLN A 9 -13.50 1.97 -25.64
N GLY A 10 -12.19 1.67 -25.73
CA GLY A 10 -11.18 2.56 -26.28
C GLY A 10 -10.80 3.71 -25.35
N LYS A 11 -11.14 3.65 -24.06
CA LYS A 11 -10.75 4.66 -23.08
C LYS A 11 -9.35 4.35 -22.53
N PRO A 12 -8.44 5.35 -22.44
CA PRO A 12 -7.08 5.12 -21.96
C PRO A 12 -7.08 4.76 -20.48
N GLN A 13 -6.22 3.80 -20.13
CA GLN A 13 -5.98 3.27 -18.80
C GLN A 13 -4.47 3.35 -18.54
N ILE A 14 -4.08 3.92 -17.41
CA ILE A 14 -2.66 4.04 -17.06
C ILE A 14 -2.22 2.72 -16.44
N LYS A 15 -1.16 2.12 -16.98
CA LYS A 15 -0.50 0.95 -16.39
C LYS A 15 0.36 1.41 -15.22
N ARG A 16 -0.24 1.55 -14.04
CA ARG A 16 0.32 2.31 -12.91
C ARG A 16 1.69 1.79 -12.46
N ILE A 17 1.84 0.47 -12.37
CA ILE A 17 3.09 -0.19 -11.95
C ILE A 17 4.16 0.03 -13.02
N GLU A 18 3.84 -0.27 -14.28
CA GLU A 18 4.77 -0.17 -15.39
C GLU A 18 5.19 1.28 -15.64
N ALA A 19 4.25 2.23 -15.58
CA ALA A 19 4.53 3.67 -15.65
C ALA A 19 5.51 4.08 -14.55
N PHE A 20 5.24 3.70 -13.30
CA PHE A 20 6.11 4.03 -12.18
C PHE A 20 7.52 3.44 -12.33
N CYS A 21 7.61 2.12 -12.52
CA CYS A 21 8.89 1.42 -12.59
C CYS A 21 9.73 1.86 -13.80
N SER A 22 9.11 2.03 -14.98
CA SER A 22 9.84 2.37 -16.20
C SER A 22 10.30 3.83 -16.23
N VAL A 23 9.47 4.78 -15.80
CA VAL A 23 9.83 6.21 -15.79
C VAL A 23 10.86 6.50 -14.70
N ARG A 24 10.75 5.85 -13.55
CA ARG A 24 11.74 5.94 -12.46
C ARG A 24 13.01 5.15 -12.76
N ASN A 25 13.01 4.28 -13.77
CA ASN A 25 14.08 3.31 -14.01
C ASN A 25 14.48 2.56 -12.72
N GLY A 26 13.48 2.15 -11.94
CA GLY A 26 13.65 1.48 -10.65
C GLY A 26 14.22 2.32 -9.50
N GLN A 27 14.47 3.62 -9.67
CA GLN A 27 15.14 4.43 -8.65
C GLN A 27 14.24 4.75 -7.44
N ILE A 28 14.75 4.46 -6.25
CA ILE A 28 14.19 4.94 -4.98
C ILE A 28 14.48 6.44 -4.84
N PRO A 29 13.55 7.26 -4.32
CA PRO A 29 13.77 8.68 -4.15
C PRO A 29 15.01 9.01 -3.33
N ASN A 30 15.85 9.89 -3.86
CA ASN A 30 16.99 10.43 -3.13
C ASN A 30 16.64 11.75 -2.41
N ILE A 31 17.54 12.22 -1.53
CA ILE A 31 17.30 13.40 -0.68
C ILE A 31 17.05 14.71 -1.45
N ASN A 32 17.47 14.79 -2.72
CA ASN A 32 17.28 15.98 -3.55
C ASN A 32 15.99 15.95 -4.35
N GLU A 33 15.29 14.80 -4.38
CA GLU A 33 14.03 14.67 -5.10
C GLU A 33 12.85 15.09 -4.23
N THR A 34 11.93 15.85 -4.83
CA THR A 34 10.65 16.16 -4.18
C THR A 34 9.58 15.24 -4.72
N PHE A 35 8.63 14.84 -3.87
CA PHE A 35 7.46 14.06 -4.31
C PHE A 35 6.77 14.71 -5.50
N ARG A 36 6.59 16.04 -5.46
CA ARG A 36 5.99 16.79 -6.55
C ARG A 36 6.79 16.63 -7.86
N GLY A 37 8.11 16.79 -7.81
CA GLY A 37 8.94 16.61 -9.00
C GLY A 37 8.89 15.20 -9.58
N ILE A 38 8.77 14.18 -8.72
CA ILE A 38 8.60 12.79 -9.15
C ILE A 38 7.25 12.61 -9.85
N LEU A 39 6.16 13.08 -9.23
CA LEU A 39 4.81 12.98 -9.79
C LEU A 39 4.68 13.77 -11.09
N ASP A 40 5.26 14.97 -11.17
CA ASP A 40 5.28 15.79 -12.39
C ASP A 40 6.04 15.07 -13.53
N SER A 41 7.13 14.38 -13.22
CA SER A 41 7.86 13.57 -14.20
C SER A 41 7.02 12.40 -14.73
N LEU A 42 6.25 11.74 -13.85
CA LEU A 42 5.35 10.65 -14.24
C LEU A 42 4.19 11.16 -15.08
N ASP A 43 3.59 12.29 -14.70
CA ASP A 43 2.52 12.95 -15.47
C ASP A 43 3.00 13.33 -16.88
N ASN A 44 4.19 13.91 -16.99
CA ASN A 44 4.77 14.29 -18.27
C ASN A 44 5.02 13.06 -19.16
N ALA A 45 5.51 11.96 -18.61
CA ALA A 45 5.71 10.72 -19.35
C ALA A 45 4.38 10.13 -19.85
N VAL A 46 3.37 10.05 -18.99
CA VAL A 46 2.03 9.55 -19.36
C VAL A 46 1.38 10.44 -20.42
N LYS A 47 1.43 11.78 -20.26
CA LYS A 47 0.86 12.73 -21.23
C LYS A 47 1.61 12.74 -22.56
N ALA A 48 2.91 12.45 -22.57
CA ALA A 48 3.68 12.31 -23.80
C ALA A 48 3.24 11.07 -24.61
N GLU A 49 2.89 9.96 -23.96
CA GLU A 49 2.36 8.76 -24.63
C GLU A 49 0.87 8.90 -25.00
N CYS A 50 0.06 9.51 -24.13
CA CYS A 50 -1.37 9.70 -24.35
C CYS A 50 -1.84 11.07 -23.84
N PRO A 51 -1.86 12.12 -24.69
CA PRO A 51 -2.27 13.46 -24.30
C PRO A 51 -3.72 13.57 -23.82
N GLY A 52 -4.58 12.60 -24.20
CA GLY A 52 -6.00 12.56 -23.83
C GLY A 52 -6.31 12.01 -22.43
N VAL A 53 -5.29 11.59 -21.67
CA VAL A 53 -5.47 11.14 -20.28
C VAL A 53 -5.97 12.30 -19.42
N THR A 54 -7.02 12.05 -18.65
CA THR A 54 -7.62 13.08 -17.79
C THR A 54 -6.81 13.32 -16.53
N GLN A 55 -6.90 14.54 -15.98
CA GLN A 55 -6.24 14.86 -14.71
C GLN A 55 -6.72 13.95 -13.58
N GLY A 56 -8.00 13.56 -13.57
CA GLY A 56 -8.55 12.63 -12.58
C GLY A 56 -7.92 11.23 -12.65
N ALA A 57 -7.58 10.74 -13.84
CA ALA A 57 -6.87 9.46 -13.98
C ALA A 57 -5.44 9.54 -13.42
N LEU A 58 -4.74 10.66 -13.65
CA LEU A 58 -3.41 10.91 -13.08
C LEU A 58 -3.47 11.03 -11.56
N SER A 59 -4.42 11.80 -11.02
CA SER A 59 -4.61 11.95 -9.58
C SER A 59 -4.90 10.62 -8.87
N ASN A 60 -5.63 9.69 -9.51
CA ASN A 60 -5.80 8.35 -8.97
C ASN A 60 -4.48 7.55 -8.93
N CYS A 61 -3.60 7.74 -9.90
CA CYS A 61 -2.28 7.11 -9.91
C CYS A 61 -1.31 7.75 -8.90
N HIS A 62 -1.46 9.05 -8.63
CA HIS A 62 -0.65 9.77 -7.64
C HIS A 62 -0.77 9.14 -6.26
N GLY A 63 -1.98 8.73 -5.86
CA GLY A 63 -2.20 8.02 -4.60
C GLY A 63 -1.32 6.77 -4.50
N ASP A 64 -1.47 5.86 -5.47
CA ASP A 64 -0.68 4.61 -5.51
C ASP A 64 0.83 4.88 -5.53
N TRP A 65 1.30 5.78 -6.40
CA TRP A 65 2.72 6.10 -6.53
C TRP A 65 3.30 6.70 -5.25
N TYR A 66 2.55 7.57 -4.59
CA TYR A 66 2.94 8.17 -3.32
C TYR A 66 3.03 7.11 -2.21
N GLU A 67 2.02 6.25 -2.13
CA GLU A 67 1.98 5.14 -1.18
C GLU A 67 3.17 4.19 -1.36
N TRP A 68 3.51 3.81 -2.60
CA TRP A 68 4.64 2.92 -2.87
C TRP A 68 5.97 3.54 -2.46
N ILE A 69 6.14 4.85 -2.67
CA ILE A 69 7.34 5.55 -2.21
C ILE A 69 7.44 5.49 -0.69
N ILE A 70 6.38 5.85 0.03
CA ILE A 70 6.37 5.83 1.50
C ILE A 70 6.63 4.42 2.02
N ALA A 71 5.93 3.42 1.47
CA ALA A 71 6.07 2.03 1.88
C ALA A 71 7.52 1.54 1.75
N CYS A 72 8.16 1.81 0.60
CA CYS A 72 9.54 1.45 0.35
C CYS A 72 10.54 2.16 1.28
N VAL A 73 10.36 3.47 1.46
CA VAL A 73 11.23 4.26 2.35
C VAL A 73 11.09 3.79 3.81
N ALA A 74 9.86 3.59 4.28
CA ALA A 74 9.61 3.10 5.64
C ALA A 74 10.15 1.68 5.86
N TRP A 75 10.01 0.81 4.86
CA TRP A 75 10.59 -0.54 4.86
C TRP A 75 12.10 -0.51 5.07
N ASN A 76 12.80 0.26 4.23
CA ASN A 76 14.25 0.36 4.30
C ASN A 76 14.71 1.06 5.58
N PHE A 77 13.96 2.07 6.04
CA PHE A 77 14.24 2.78 7.28
C PHE A 77 14.21 1.85 8.50
N ARG A 78 13.25 0.92 8.57
CA ARG A 78 13.20 -0.10 9.63
C ARG A 78 14.52 -0.87 9.69
N LEU A 79 14.97 -1.37 8.53
CA LEU A 79 16.14 -2.24 8.43
C LEU A 79 17.43 -1.49 8.76
N THR A 80 17.58 -0.25 8.30
CA THR A 80 18.79 0.56 8.55
C THR A 80 18.84 1.11 9.97
N SER A 81 17.69 1.40 10.58
CA SER A 81 17.60 1.96 11.93
C SER A 81 17.34 0.92 13.03
N ASN A 82 17.36 -0.36 12.67
CA ASN A 82 17.08 -1.50 13.55
C ASN A 82 15.81 -1.31 14.42
N LYS A 83 14.72 -0.85 13.80
CA LYS A 83 13.45 -0.63 14.49
C LYS A 83 12.69 -1.94 14.65
N SER A 84 12.10 -2.14 15.82
CA SER A 84 11.16 -3.23 16.09
C SER A 84 9.76 -2.96 15.52
N SER A 85 9.57 -1.87 14.78
CA SER A 85 8.29 -1.52 14.17
C SER A 85 8.36 -1.55 12.65
N MET A 86 7.27 -1.97 12.02
CA MET A 86 7.15 -2.06 10.56
C MET A 86 5.89 -1.35 10.09
N ALA A 87 6.04 -0.42 9.14
CA ALA A 87 4.92 0.18 8.44
C ALA A 87 4.52 -0.73 7.27
N LEU A 88 3.23 -1.02 7.15
CA LEU A 88 2.66 -1.89 6.11
C LEU A 88 1.59 -1.14 5.35
N LEU A 89 1.67 -1.20 4.03
CA LEU A 89 0.62 -0.72 3.15
C LEU A 89 -0.59 -1.68 3.25
N LEU A 90 -1.78 -1.11 3.39
CA LEU A 90 -3.02 -1.88 3.44
C LEU A 90 -3.86 -1.63 2.20
N PRO A 91 -4.51 -2.67 1.64
CA PRO A 91 -5.49 -2.45 0.60
C PRO A 91 -6.77 -1.87 1.22
N ASN A 92 -7.65 -1.38 0.36
CA ASN A 92 -8.94 -0.84 0.78
C ASN A 92 -9.80 -1.88 1.55
N ILE A 93 -10.71 -1.38 2.39
CA ILE A 93 -11.56 -2.23 3.26
C ILE A 93 -12.35 -3.30 2.49
N SER A 94 -12.73 -3.02 1.24
CA SER A 94 -13.48 -3.98 0.41
C SER A 94 -12.65 -5.20 0.01
N ARG A 95 -11.32 -5.15 0.12
CA ARG A 95 -10.39 -6.26 -0.19
C ARG A 95 -9.83 -6.92 1.06
N PHE A 96 -9.74 -6.18 2.17
CA PHE A 96 -9.15 -6.66 3.41
C PHE A 96 -9.73 -5.91 4.60
N ASP A 97 -10.01 -6.58 5.70
CA ASP A 97 -10.36 -5.92 6.96
C ASP A 97 -9.14 -5.85 7.86
N VAL A 98 -8.68 -4.64 8.20
CA VAL A 98 -7.53 -4.41 9.09
C VAL A 98 -7.67 -5.14 10.44
N ALA A 99 -8.90 -5.33 10.92
CA ALA A 99 -9.13 -6.09 12.15
C ALA A 99 -8.63 -7.55 12.05
N SER A 100 -8.48 -8.08 10.83
CA SER A 100 -7.97 -9.43 10.58
C SER A 100 -6.48 -9.60 10.91
N LEU A 101 -5.74 -8.49 11.07
CA LEU A 101 -4.37 -8.51 11.58
C LEU A 101 -4.33 -8.97 13.03
N TYR A 102 -5.37 -8.66 13.82
CA TYR A 102 -5.45 -9.10 15.20
C TYR A 102 -5.63 -10.62 15.31
N THR A 103 -5.17 -11.17 16.45
CA THR A 103 -5.39 -12.58 16.82
C THR A 103 -6.86 -12.98 16.67
N SER A 104 -7.11 -14.28 16.45
CA SER A 104 -8.46 -14.79 16.18
C SER A 104 -9.46 -14.37 17.25
N ASN A 105 -9.07 -14.48 18.53
CA ASN A 105 -9.91 -14.09 19.66
C ASN A 105 -10.35 -12.61 19.59
N LEU A 106 -9.40 -11.68 19.38
CA LEU A 106 -9.72 -10.25 19.29
C LEU A 106 -10.60 -9.93 18.09
N TYR A 107 -10.30 -10.53 16.94
CA TYR A 107 -11.12 -10.35 15.74
C TYR A 107 -12.54 -10.90 15.90
N GLU A 108 -12.69 -12.05 16.53
CA GLU A 108 -13.99 -12.63 16.85
C GLU A 108 -14.79 -11.69 17.76
N HIS A 109 -14.16 -11.07 18.76
CA HIS A 109 -14.82 -10.05 19.58
C HIS A 109 -15.25 -8.82 18.78
N ILE A 110 -14.42 -8.34 17.85
CA ILE A 110 -14.77 -7.21 16.97
C ILE A 110 -15.98 -7.57 16.09
N ASN A 111 -16.01 -8.79 15.55
CA ASN A 111 -17.12 -9.25 14.71
C ASN A 111 -18.40 -9.50 15.49
N ASP A 112 -18.29 -10.08 16.70
CA ASP A 112 -19.41 -10.23 17.62
C ASP A 112 -20.03 -8.86 17.97
N LEU A 113 -19.20 -7.84 18.22
CA LEU A 113 -19.66 -6.47 18.43
C LEU A 113 -20.38 -5.92 17.19
N ARG A 114 -19.78 -6.04 16.00
CA ARG A 114 -20.39 -5.59 14.74
C ARG A 114 -21.77 -6.23 14.52
N GLN A 115 -21.88 -7.54 14.77
CA GLN A 115 -23.12 -8.29 14.62
C GLN A 115 -24.18 -7.84 15.63
N LYS A 116 -23.81 -7.70 16.91
CA LYS A 116 -24.74 -7.25 17.96
C LYS A 116 -25.27 -5.83 17.72
N VAL A 117 -24.42 -4.92 17.23
CA VAL A 117 -24.82 -3.55 16.89
C VAL A 117 -25.83 -3.55 15.75
N LEU A 118 -25.59 -4.38 14.72
CA LEU A 118 -26.52 -4.58 13.61
C LEU A 118 -27.87 -5.12 14.10
N ASP A 119 -27.86 -6.17 14.90
CA ASP A 119 -29.07 -6.88 15.32
C ASP A 119 -29.90 -6.09 16.34
N THR A 120 -29.23 -5.35 17.24
CA THR A 120 -29.90 -4.68 18.37
C THR A 120 -30.35 -3.26 18.04
N ALA A 121 -29.53 -2.50 17.32
CA ALA A 121 -29.78 -1.10 17.04
C ALA A 121 -30.28 -0.84 15.61
N GLY A 122 -30.22 -1.85 14.71
CA GLY A 122 -30.43 -1.65 13.27
C GLY A 122 -29.38 -0.71 12.65
N VAL A 123 -28.25 -0.51 13.33
CA VAL A 123 -27.16 0.40 12.91
C VAL A 123 -25.97 -0.44 12.50
N GLN A 124 -25.22 0.00 11.49
CA GLN A 124 -23.97 -0.65 11.07
C GLN A 124 -22.76 0.04 11.69
N LEU A 125 -21.83 -0.76 12.22
CA LEU A 125 -20.50 -0.28 12.57
C LEU A 125 -19.62 -0.27 11.31
N ILE A 126 -19.67 0.83 10.56
CA ILE A 126 -18.91 1.03 9.33
C ILE A 126 -17.46 1.37 9.67
N THR A 127 -16.52 0.56 9.21
CA THR A 127 -15.07 0.80 9.37
C THR A 127 -14.39 0.98 8.02
N SER A 128 -13.28 1.73 7.99
CA SER A 128 -12.34 1.78 6.88
C SER A 128 -10.97 1.28 7.32
N ASN A 129 -10.15 0.84 6.37
CA ASN A 129 -8.73 0.66 6.64
C ASN A 129 -8.02 2.02 6.58
N PRO A 130 -7.01 2.27 7.42
CA PRO A 130 -6.02 3.29 7.12
C PRO A 130 -5.17 2.85 5.91
N ASP A 131 -4.51 3.79 5.24
CA ASP A 131 -3.61 3.47 4.12
C ASP A 131 -2.38 2.67 4.60
N PHE A 132 -1.89 3.02 5.78
CA PHE A 132 -0.78 2.34 6.44
C PHE A 132 -1.14 1.93 7.87
N VAL A 133 -0.54 0.83 8.31
CA VAL A 133 -0.51 0.43 9.72
C VAL A 133 0.93 0.28 10.18
N VAL A 134 1.23 0.71 11.40
CA VAL A 134 2.52 0.46 12.04
C VAL A 134 2.35 -0.66 13.05
N ILE A 135 3.13 -1.73 12.87
CA ILE A 135 3.09 -2.91 13.73
C ILE A 135 4.38 -2.99 14.53
N ASN A 136 4.28 -2.99 15.85
CA ASN A 136 5.34 -3.45 16.74
C ASN A 136 5.47 -4.97 16.65
N LEU A 137 6.67 -5.42 16.28
CA LEU A 137 7.03 -6.79 15.97
C LEU A 137 7.39 -7.62 17.21
N ASP A 138 7.34 -7.03 18.41
CA ASP A 138 7.59 -7.73 19.66
C ASP A 138 6.70 -8.98 19.79
N GLY A 139 7.35 -10.15 19.87
CA GLY A 139 6.67 -11.45 19.95
C GLY A 139 6.13 -12.01 18.63
N ILE A 140 6.36 -11.32 17.50
CA ILE A 140 5.93 -11.77 16.17
C ILE A 140 7.13 -12.34 15.41
N GLN A 141 7.06 -13.62 15.05
CA GLN A 141 8.05 -14.23 14.15
C GLN A 141 7.85 -13.71 12.72
N LEU A 142 8.90 -13.06 12.21
CA LEU A 142 8.93 -12.52 10.86
C LEU A 142 9.40 -13.57 9.85
N ASP A 143 8.88 -13.42 8.64
CA ASP A 143 9.40 -14.12 7.47
C ASP A 143 10.71 -13.44 7.01
N ASP A 144 11.71 -14.22 6.61
CA ASP A 144 13.02 -13.70 6.19
C ASP A 144 12.92 -12.73 5.00
N SER A 145 11.91 -12.91 4.13
CA SER A 145 11.65 -11.99 3.03
C SER A 145 11.36 -10.56 3.51
N LEU A 146 10.85 -10.39 4.74
CA LEU A 146 10.58 -9.10 5.35
C LEU A 146 11.86 -8.41 5.89
N ASN A 147 12.99 -9.12 5.90
CA ASN A 147 14.28 -8.60 6.40
C ASN A 147 15.26 -8.24 5.28
N THR A 148 14.84 -8.33 4.02
CA THR A 148 15.65 -7.92 2.87
C THR A 148 15.30 -6.49 2.44
N PRO A 149 16.30 -5.59 2.31
CA PRO A 149 16.10 -4.25 1.77
C PRO A 149 15.55 -4.25 0.35
N ILE A 150 14.75 -3.23 0.02
CA ILE A 150 14.32 -2.97 -1.34
C ILE A 150 15.34 -2.00 -1.94
N THR A 151 16.02 -2.39 -3.01
CA THR A 151 17.05 -1.57 -3.66
C THR A 151 16.56 -0.88 -4.91
N GLU A 152 15.45 -1.35 -5.49
CA GLU A 152 14.87 -0.85 -6.71
C GLU A 152 13.34 -1.04 -6.73
N PHE A 153 12.65 -0.20 -7.49
CA PHE A 153 11.24 -0.39 -7.81
C PHE A 153 11.07 -1.24 -9.06
N THR A 154 10.68 -2.49 -8.83
CA THR A 154 10.15 -3.42 -9.83
C THR A 154 8.71 -3.78 -9.51
N GLU A 155 7.99 -4.36 -10.47
CA GLU A 155 6.66 -4.95 -10.23
C GLU A 155 6.70 -5.94 -9.05
N GLY A 156 7.73 -6.79 -8.96
CA GLY A 156 7.90 -7.73 -7.86
C GLY A 156 8.01 -7.04 -6.50
N THR A 157 8.75 -5.93 -6.42
CA THR A 157 8.88 -5.17 -5.17
C THR A 157 7.60 -4.41 -4.80
N ILE A 158 6.85 -3.88 -5.78
CA ILE A 158 5.56 -3.24 -5.51
C ILE A 158 4.55 -4.27 -5.00
N ASN A 159 4.47 -5.42 -5.66
CA ASN A 159 3.64 -6.54 -5.21
C ASN A 159 4.05 -6.99 -3.80
N LYS A 160 5.36 -7.08 -3.52
CA LYS A 160 5.85 -7.37 -2.16
C LYS A 160 5.33 -6.34 -1.16
N LEU A 161 5.45 -5.04 -1.43
CA LEU A 161 4.96 -3.99 -0.54
C LEU A 161 3.45 -4.09 -0.30
N GLN A 162 2.68 -4.31 -1.37
CA GLN A 162 1.21 -4.40 -1.33
C GLN A 162 0.71 -5.64 -0.60
N GLU A 163 1.44 -6.75 -0.63
CA GLU A 163 0.97 -8.03 -0.08
C GLU A 163 1.62 -8.38 1.27
N SER A 164 2.60 -7.61 1.73
CA SER A 164 3.34 -7.88 2.98
C SER A 164 2.45 -7.93 4.23
N TYR A 165 1.31 -7.21 4.23
CA TYR A 165 0.34 -7.26 5.34
C TYR A 165 -0.18 -8.67 5.62
N ARG A 166 -0.20 -9.56 4.61
CA ARG A 166 -0.70 -10.93 4.77
C ARG A 166 0.11 -11.75 5.76
N HIS A 167 1.40 -11.44 5.91
CA HIS A 167 2.27 -12.13 6.88
C HIS A 167 1.86 -11.88 8.33
N PHE A 168 0.98 -10.90 8.59
CA PHE A 168 0.55 -10.47 9.92
C PHE A 168 -0.89 -10.85 10.25
N ILE A 169 -1.62 -11.49 9.33
CA ILE A 169 -2.98 -11.96 9.55
C ILE A 169 -3.01 -12.92 10.74
N ARG A 170 -3.88 -12.64 11.73
CA ARG A 170 -4.01 -13.37 13.00
C ARG A 170 -2.81 -13.32 13.95
N LYS A 171 -1.85 -12.41 13.76
CA LYS A 171 -0.63 -12.40 14.57
C LYS A 171 -0.54 -11.25 15.57
N CYS A 172 -1.32 -10.19 15.40
CA CYS A 172 -1.19 -8.99 16.23
C CYS A 172 -2.03 -9.10 17.52
N LEU A 173 -1.41 -8.89 18.67
CA LEU A 173 -2.12 -8.52 19.89
C LEU A 173 -2.63 -7.07 19.78
N PHE A 174 -3.52 -6.69 20.68
CA PHE A 174 -4.13 -5.35 20.69
C PHE A 174 -3.08 -4.23 20.66
N ASN A 175 -2.03 -4.35 21.47
CA ASN A 175 -0.96 -3.35 21.58
C ASN A 175 0.12 -3.45 20.49
N ASN A 176 0.04 -4.42 19.57
CA ASN A 176 1.02 -4.49 18.48
C ASN A 176 0.74 -3.44 17.39
N ILE A 177 -0.51 -3.02 17.21
CA ILE A 177 -0.83 -1.97 16.24
C ILE A 177 -0.77 -0.60 16.95
N VAL A 178 0.09 0.30 16.45
CA VAL A 178 0.44 1.59 17.09
C VAL A 178 0.07 2.76 16.20
#